data_AF-A0A1Y3V4P4-F1
#
_entry.id   AF-A0A1Y3V4P4-F1
#
_cell.length_a   1.000
_cell.length_b   1.000
_cell.length_c   1.000
_cell.angle_alpha   90.00
_cell.angle_beta   90.00
_cell.angle_gamma   90.00
#
_symmetry.space_group_name_H-M   'P 1'
#
loop_
_entity.id
_entity.type
_entity.pdbx_description
1 polymer ?
#
loop_
_entity_poly.entity_id
_entity_poly.type
_entity_poly.pdbx_seq_one_letter_code
_entity_poly.pdbx_strand_id
1 'polypeptide(L)'
;MTFEQEVVENKRLRQEIDAKIQEVKNLPVSRERSLTITKLQEAVMWLGMDLKRLGTANPYPSSKDPSTGAVIEPTADGLKL
;
A
#
# COMPACT_ATOMS: atom_id res chain seq x y z
N MET A 1 8.60 2.64 -19.68
CA MET A 1 8.02 1.39 -19.16
C MET A 1 6.59 1.33 -19.70
N THR A 2 6.10 0.17 -20.16
CA THR A 2 4.68 0.05 -20.55
C THR A 2 3.79 0.00 -19.30
N PHE A 3 2.50 0.28 -19.43
CA PHE A 3 1.55 0.14 -18.32
C PHE A 3 1.64 -1.23 -17.63
N GLU A 4 1.66 -2.30 -18.43
CA GLU A 4 1.78 -3.67 -17.94
C GLU A 4 3.08 -3.88 -17.17
N GLN A 5 4.19 -3.37 -17.69
CA GLN A 5 5.49 -3.42 -17.00
C GLN A 5 5.47 -2.64 -15.68
N GLU A 6 4.88 -1.44 -15.62
CA GLU A 6 4.75 -0.67 -14.36
C GLU A 6 3.95 -1.42 -13.30
N VAL A 7 2.86 -2.09 -13.71
CA VAL A 7 2.03 -2.90 -12.80
C VAL A 7 2.80 -4.12 -12.29
N VAL A 8 3.49 -4.84 -13.18
CA VAL A 8 4.27 -6.03 -12.82
C VAL A 8 5.41 -5.65 -11.88
N GLU A 9 6.14 -4.57 -12.17
CA GLU A 9 7.25 -4.12 -11.34
C GLU A 9 6.78 -3.63 -9.96
N ASN A 10 5.66 -2.89 -9.88
CA ASN A 10 5.08 -2.53 -8.60
C ASN A 10 4.74 -3.76 -7.74
N LYS A 11 4.12 -4.79 -8.34
CA LYS A 11 3.78 -6.03 -7.63
C LYS A 11 5.02 -6.80 -7.18
N ARG A 12 6.04 -6.90 -8.05
CA ARG A 12 7.33 -7.52 -7.72
C ARG A 12 7.99 -6.83 -6.53
N LEU A 13 8.11 -5.50 -6.58
CA LEU A 13 8.73 -4.72 -5.50
C LEU A 13 8.00 -4.86 -4.17
N ARG A 14 6.65 -4.87 -4.17
CA ARG A 14 5.87 -5.10 -2.95
C ARG A 14 6.20 -6.46 -2.32
N GLN A 15 6.24 -7.52 -3.12
CA GLN A 15 6.59 -8.86 -2.64
C GLN A 15 8.02 -8.93 -2.09
N GLU A 16 8.99 -8.36 -2.80
CA GLU A 16 10.40 -8.35 -2.37
C GLU A 16 10.58 -7.56 -1.07
N ILE A 17 9.91 -6.42 -0.92
CA ILE A 17 9.99 -5.61 0.30
C ILE A 17 9.33 -6.34 1.48
N ASP A 18 8.19 -7.02 1.27
CA ASP A 18 7.58 -7.86 2.31
C ASP A 18 8.53 -8.96 2.79
N ALA A 19 9.28 -9.60 1.88
CA ALA A 19 10.33 -10.56 2.26
C ALA A 19 11.43 -9.88 3.10
N LYS A 20 11.87 -8.67 2.72
CA LYS A 20 12.86 -7.90 3.50
C LYS A 20 12.35 -7.48 4.87
N ILE A 21 11.06 -7.19 5.02
CA ILE A 21 10.45 -6.96 6.34
C ILE A 21 10.62 -8.19 7.24
N GLN A 22 10.39 -9.40 6.71
CA GLN A 22 10.58 -10.62 7.49
C GLN A 22 12.06 -10.87 7.83
N GLU A 23 12.98 -10.62 6.90
CA GLU A 23 14.42 -10.70 7.17
C GLU A 23 14.85 -9.77 8.32
N VAL A 24 14.38 -8.51 8.32
CA VAL A 24 14.70 -7.56 9.40
C VAL A 24 14.08 -7.97 10.74
N LYS A 25 12.86 -8.52 10.72
CA LYS A 25 12.18 -9.04 11.93
C LYS A 25 12.92 -10.21 12.58
N ASN A 26 13.69 -10.98 11.81
CA ASN A 26 14.48 -12.10 12.30
C ASN A 26 15.81 -11.66 12.95
N LEU A 27 16.17 -10.38 12.88
CA LEU A 27 17.35 -9.83 13.55
C LEU A 27 17.03 -9.42 15.00
N PRO A 28 18.04 -9.30 15.88
CA PRO A 28 17.82 -8.82 17.25
C PRO A 28 17.12 -7.45 17.26
N VAL A 29 16.19 -7.23 18.18
CA VAL A 29 15.42 -5.98 18.21
C VAL A 29 16.33 -4.79 18.51
N SER A 30 16.18 -3.72 17.73
CA SER A 30 16.76 -2.40 18.02
C SER A 30 15.81 -1.30 17.53
N ARG A 31 16.05 -0.06 17.96
CA ARG A 31 15.27 1.10 17.50
C ARG A 31 15.44 1.30 15.99
N GLU A 32 16.66 1.18 15.49
CA GLU A 32 17.02 1.32 14.08
C GLU A 32 16.27 0.29 13.24
N ARG A 33 16.26 -0.99 13.66
CA ARG A 33 15.53 -2.05 12.96
C ARG A 33 14.03 -1.86 12.98
N SER A 34 13.48 -1.34 14.08
CA SER A 34 12.06 -0.98 14.16
C SER A 34 11.71 0.11 13.14
N LEU A 35 12.55 1.15 13.04
CA LEU A 35 12.39 2.21 12.04
C LEU A 35 12.55 1.67 10.62
N THR A 36 13.49 0.76 10.38
CA THR A 36 13.64 0.08 9.08
C THR A 36 12.36 -0.65 8.69
N ILE A 37 11.76 -1.44 9.60
CA ILE A 37 10.50 -2.14 9.34
C ILE A 37 9.38 -1.15 8.98
N THR A 38 9.22 -0.06 9.75
CA THR A 38 8.21 0.97 9.47
C THR A 38 8.40 1.58 8.08
N LYS A 39 9.64 1.91 7.69
CA LYS A 39 9.91 2.50 6.36
C LYS A 39 9.70 1.52 5.22
N LEU A 40 10.01 0.24 5.40
CA LEU A 40 9.69 -0.79 4.42
C LEU A 40 8.16 -0.98 4.28
N GLN A 41 7.42 -0.97 5.39
CA GLN A 41 5.95 -1.02 5.36
C GLN A 41 5.34 0.19 4.64
N GLU A 42 5.84 1.41 4.92
CA GLU A 42 5.45 2.63 4.20
C GLU A 42 5.73 2.50 2.70
N ALA A 43 6.87 1.93 2.30
CA ALA A 43 7.20 1.71 0.88
C ALA A 43 6.19 0.77 0.19
N VAL A 44 5.81 -0.35 0.83
CA VAL A 44 4.77 -1.27 0.30
C VAL A 44 3.43 -0.55 0.14
N MET A 45 3.05 0.29 1.11
CA MET A 45 1.83 1.09 1.04
C MET A 45 1.86 2.07 -0.15
N TRP A 46 2.96 2.80 -0.34
CA TRP A 46 3.09 3.77 -1.43
C TRP A 46 3.08 3.11 -2.81
N LEU A 47 3.70 1.93 -2.96
CA LEU A 47 3.57 1.12 -4.20
C LEU A 47 2.12 0.66 -4.43
N GLY A 48 1.35 0.42 -3.37
CA GLY A 48 -0.09 0.18 -3.49
C GLY A 48 -0.88 1.39 -3.98
N MET A 49 -0.51 2.59 -3.52
CA MET A 49 -1.09 3.83 -4.02
C MET A 49 -0.71 4.12 -5.48
N ASP A 50 0.49 3.75 -5.91
CA ASP A 50 0.91 3.85 -7.31
C ASP A 50 0.11 2.90 -8.21
N LEU A 51 -0.13 1.66 -7.77
CA LEU A 51 -1.07 0.76 -8.46
C LEU A 51 -2.49 1.34 -8.55
N LYS A 52 -2.96 2.03 -7.50
CA LYS A 52 -4.25 2.74 -7.52
C LYS A 52 -4.27 3.87 -8.55
N ARG A 53 -3.19 4.67 -8.64
CA ARG A 53 -3.01 5.71 -9.68
C ARG A 53 -3.11 5.13 -11.09
N LEU A 54 -2.50 3.95 -11.30
CA LEU A 54 -2.50 3.26 -12.59
C LEU A 54 -3.87 2.67 -12.94
N GLY A 55 -4.64 2.22 -11.95
CA GLY A 55 -5.83 1.40 -12.17
C GLY A 55 -7.19 2.09 -12.19
N THR A 56 -7.40 3.26 -11.57
CA THR A 56 -8.77 3.80 -11.40
C THR A 56 -8.88 5.32 -11.20
N ALA A 57 -10.02 5.88 -11.63
CA ALA A 57 -10.54 7.16 -11.14
C ALA A 57 -11.02 7.02 -9.68
N ASN A 58 -10.98 8.10 -8.90
CA ASN A 58 -11.26 8.08 -7.46
C ASN A 58 -12.60 7.39 -7.13
N PRO A 59 -12.60 6.22 -6.45
CA PRO A 59 -13.84 5.50 -6.13
C PRO A 59 -14.67 6.21 -5.06
N TYR A 60 -14.09 7.19 -4.35
CA TYR A 60 -14.75 7.89 -3.26
C TYR A 60 -14.74 9.40 -3.45
N PRO A 61 -15.60 9.93 -4.34
CA PRO A 61 -15.63 11.36 -4.62
C PRO A 61 -15.98 12.19 -3.39
N SER A 62 -16.72 11.59 -2.44
CA SER A 62 -17.25 12.26 -1.27
C SER A 62 -16.52 11.95 0.05
N SER A 63 -15.57 11.00 0.05
CA SER A 63 -14.80 10.59 1.25
C SER A 63 -14.07 11.69 2.02
N LYS A 64 -13.87 12.86 1.40
CA LYS A 64 -13.24 14.03 2.03
C LYS A 64 -14.24 15.11 2.42
N ASP A 65 -15.52 14.92 2.12
CA ASP A 65 -16.59 15.85 2.42
C ASP A 65 -17.28 15.44 3.74
N PRO A 66 -17.04 16.18 4.84
CA PRO A 66 -17.62 15.85 6.14
C PRO A 66 -19.15 16.04 6.18
N SER A 67 -19.75 16.69 5.18
CA SER A 67 -21.21 16.86 5.08
C SER A 67 -21.95 15.56 4.72
N THR A 68 -21.24 14.54 4.24
CA THR A 68 -21.80 13.21 3.93
C THR A 68 -22.09 12.34 5.16
N GLY A 69 -21.75 12.82 6.36
CA GLY A 69 -22.12 12.20 7.63
C GLY A 69 -21.42 10.87 7.87
N ALA A 70 -22.14 9.90 8.45
CA ALA A 70 -21.59 8.60 8.84
C ALA A 70 -21.62 7.54 7.72
N VAL A 71 -21.98 7.93 6.50
CA VAL A 71 -22.05 7.01 5.36
C VAL A 71 -20.63 6.67 4.92
N ILE A 72 -20.23 5.42 5.12
CA ILE A 72 -18.96 4.90 4.61
C ILE A 72 -19.25 4.24 3.26
N GLU A 73 -18.75 4.86 2.19
CA GLU A 73 -18.85 4.28 0.84
C GLU A 73 -18.17 2.89 0.82
N PRO A 74 -18.83 1.86 0.28
CA PRO A 74 -18.33 0.50 0.31
C PRO A 74 -17.01 0.36 -0.45
N THR A 75 -16.12 -0.49 0.05
CA THR A 75 -14.81 -0.71 -0.54
C THR A 75 -14.95 -1.15 -2.00
N ALA A 76 -14.38 -0.40 -2.95
CA ALA A 76 -14.50 -0.64 -4.39
C ALA A 76 -14.09 -2.08 -4.82
N ASP A 77 -13.19 -2.71 -4.07
CA ASP A 77 -12.57 -3.98 -4.46
C ASP A 77 -13.08 -5.20 -3.67
N GLY A 78 -14.21 -5.10 -2.95
CA GLY A 78 -14.74 -6.24 -2.19
C GLY A 78 -13.77 -6.84 -1.17
N LEU A 79 -12.77 -6.04 -0.75
CA LEU A 79 -11.73 -6.42 0.19
C LEU A 79 -12.39 -6.66 1.55
N LYS A 80 -12.60 -7.93 1.89
CA LYS A 80 -13.03 -8.35 3.22
C LYS A 80 -11.84 -8.24 4.15
N LEU A 81 -11.93 -7.34 5.14
CA LEU A 81 -11.05 -7.29 6.30
C LEU A 81 -11.17 -8.57 7.14
#